data_AF-A0A317L6A9-F1
#
_entry.id   AF-A0A317L6A9-F1
#
_cell.length_a   1.000
_cell.length_b   1.000
_cell.length_c   1.000
_cell.angle_alpha   90.00
_cell.angle_beta   90.00
_cell.angle_gamma   90.00
#
_symmetry.space_group_name_H-M   'P 1'
#
loop_
_entity.id
_entity.type
_entity.pdbx_description
1 polymer ?
#
loop_
_entity_poly.entity_id
_entity_poly.type
_entity_poly.pdbx_seq_one_letter_code
_entity_poly.pdbx_strand_id
1 'polypeptide(L)'
;MCPIHKIWLTKTNVRYTEKTNKHEFICIEQCKFIEEKEKNVSYFSHLIFIAEQTYYLLNHLTEPLGLKRLNEFYVIRLQQEGYATMTGRIKWFKLIPCFNRYYGEELLSELNCLININKQNTWLHKMLREPRVSCHPLRHILILGFLGENISSLDEKIESGLAYKPFGDGPWICLNKAADHYQKEVINSCTITRDYKTDLPIGTFSCECGFVFSRKGPDQKKEDRLKRGRIKVFGHVWERKLKELLNQSLSLRETAKILGVDPVTIKNKKSSKLSCKESNQQNTLLNKKRKEWIALLKDNKMQTITKIRSLNSGLYTWLYRNDLEWLHDHYPKFNKNITYKKRVDWVTRDKEIAEQVEIIANEIKSDTENLQRVTKNEIGRRIENISLASLYKNANKMPKTQTVISEYVESIEQYQIRRIKRIARSLRESNPFFKEWELIRVAGLKKKFVQKHKSLIEYETNQ
;
A
#
# COMPACT_ATOMS: atom_id res chain seq x y z
N MET A 1 -22.22 -29.47 -8.64
CA MET A 1 -23.16 -28.89 -9.61
C MET A 1 -22.84 -29.43 -10.98
N CYS A 2 -23.82 -29.82 -11.79
CA CYS A 2 -23.59 -30.22 -13.17
C CYS A 2 -23.48 -28.95 -14.05
N PRO A 3 -22.38 -28.78 -14.83
CA PRO A 3 -22.22 -27.60 -15.69
C PRO A 3 -23.17 -27.58 -16.89
N ILE A 4 -23.64 -28.75 -17.33
CA ILE A 4 -24.52 -28.90 -18.51
C ILE A 4 -25.98 -28.73 -18.10
N HIS A 5 -26.45 -29.57 -17.18
CA HIS A 5 -27.85 -29.63 -16.79
C HIS A 5 -28.24 -28.60 -15.72
N LYS A 6 -27.25 -27.92 -15.11
CA LYS A 6 -27.47 -26.89 -14.07
C LYS A 6 -28.29 -27.40 -12.88
N ILE A 7 -28.08 -28.66 -12.52
CA ILE A 7 -28.69 -29.31 -11.35
C ILE A 7 -27.61 -29.73 -10.36
N TRP A 8 -28.02 -29.88 -9.10
CA TRP A 8 -27.16 -30.41 -8.07
C TRP A 8 -26.72 -31.84 -8.42
N LEU A 9 -25.45 -32.14 -8.18
CA LEU A 9 -25.00 -33.53 -8.25
C LEU A 9 -25.46 -34.25 -6.99
N THR A 10 -25.78 -35.53 -7.13
CA THR A 10 -26.19 -36.38 -6.02
C THR A 10 -25.07 -37.37 -5.74
N LYS A 11 -24.63 -37.44 -4.49
CA LYS A 11 -23.62 -38.42 -4.08
C LYS A 11 -24.21 -39.82 -4.09
N THR A 12 -23.48 -40.77 -4.66
CA THR A 12 -23.81 -42.19 -4.62
C THR A 12 -22.95 -42.90 -3.58
N ASN A 13 -23.36 -44.10 -3.18
CA ASN A 13 -22.56 -45.00 -2.34
C ASN A 13 -21.38 -45.66 -3.07
N VAL A 14 -21.23 -45.42 -4.37
CA VAL A 14 -20.15 -45.97 -5.19
C VAL A 14 -18.82 -45.35 -4.77
N ARG A 15 -17.86 -46.21 -4.40
CA ARG A 15 -16.51 -45.80 -4.00
C ARG A 15 -15.60 -45.76 -5.22
N TYR A 16 -14.99 -44.61 -5.47
CA TYR A 16 -14.05 -44.41 -6.58
C TYR A 16 -12.63 -44.97 -6.30
N THR A 17 -12.30 -45.26 -5.03
CA THR A 17 -10.91 -45.46 -4.58
C THR A 17 -10.69 -46.73 -3.76
N GLU A 18 -10.95 -47.91 -4.32
CA GLU A 18 -10.38 -49.15 -3.77
C GLU A 18 -9.38 -49.71 -4.79
N LYS A 19 -8.10 -49.82 -4.40
CA LYS A 19 -7.00 -50.29 -5.27
C LYS A 19 -7.28 -51.68 -5.89
N THR A 20 -8.17 -52.44 -5.28
CA THR A 20 -8.59 -53.79 -5.67
C THR A 20 -9.50 -53.82 -6.89
N ASN A 21 -10.35 -52.80 -7.09
CA ASN A 21 -11.45 -52.84 -8.07
C ASN A 21 -11.44 -51.66 -9.07
N LYS A 22 -10.25 -51.19 -9.49
CA LYS A 22 -10.09 -50.04 -10.40
C LYS A 22 -10.74 -50.18 -11.80
N HIS A 23 -11.24 -51.37 -12.15
CA HIS A 23 -11.89 -51.68 -13.43
C HIS A 23 -13.33 -52.19 -13.27
N GLU A 24 -13.90 -52.10 -12.05
CA GLU A 24 -15.27 -52.52 -11.79
C GLU A 24 -16.26 -51.54 -12.45
N PHE A 25 -17.21 -52.08 -13.21
CA PHE A 25 -18.32 -51.33 -13.79
C PHE A 25 -19.56 -51.54 -12.93
N ILE A 26 -20.16 -50.45 -12.44
CA ILE A 26 -21.36 -50.50 -11.59
C ILE A 26 -22.53 -49.92 -12.37
N CYS A 27 -23.63 -50.67 -12.43
CA CYS A 27 -24.86 -50.23 -13.06
C CYS A 27 -25.53 -49.13 -12.23
N ILE A 28 -26.08 -48.08 -12.87
CA ILE A 28 -26.64 -46.94 -12.14
C ILE A 28 -27.85 -47.32 -11.30
N GLU A 29 -28.62 -48.31 -11.75
CA GLU A 29 -29.79 -48.89 -11.08
C GLU A 29 -29.43 -49.57 -9.75
N GLN A 30 -28.17 -50.00 -9.61
CA GLN A 30 -27.66 -50.63 -8.38
C GLN A 30 -27.10 -49.60 -7.39
N CYS A 31 -27.01 -48.33 -7.79
CA CYS A 31 -26.45 -47.28 -6.96
C CYS A 31 -27.49 -46.77 -5.95
N LYS A 32 -27.09 -46.65 -4.69
CA LYS A 32 -27.89 -45.97 -3.67
C LYS A 32 -27.49 -44.50 -3.65
N PHE A 33 -28.47 -43.63 -3.90
CA PHE A 33 -28.31 -42.19 -3.77
C PHE A 33 -28.34 -41.82 -2.29
N ILE A 34 -27.36 -41.03 -1.86
CA ILE A 34 -27.28 -40.53 -0.50
C ILE A 34 -28.12 -39.26 -0.46
N GLU A 35 -29.13 -39.23 0.42
CA GLU A 35 -29.90 -38.01 0.69
C GLU A 35 -28.96 -36.95 1.26
N GLU A 36 -28.82 -35.84 0.53
CA GLU A 36 -28.07 -34.69 0.99
C GLU A 36 -29.01 -33.73 1.72
N LYS A 37 -28.46 -32.98 2.69
CA LYS A 37 -29.19 -31.91 3.39
C LYS A 37 -29.85 -30.96 2.40
N GLU A 38 -30.89 -30.27 2.85
CA GLU A 38 -31.54 -29.19 2.10
C GLU A 38 -30.48 -28.27 1.49
N LYS A 39 -30.44 -28.21 0.15
CA LYS A 39 -29.41 -27.51 -0.58
C LYS A 39 -29.78 -26.04 -0.62
N ASN A 40 -28.93 -25.18 -0.06
CA ASN A 40 -29.20 -23.76 0.02
C ASN A 40 -29.23 -23.14 -1.40
N VAL A 41 -30.38 -22.56 -1.75
CA VAL A 41 -30.64 -21.98 -3.09
C VAL A 41 -29.92 -20.63 -3.25
N SER A 42 -29.52 -19.97 -2.17
CA SER A 42 -29.02 -18.58 -2.18
C SER A 42 -27.74 -18.37 -3.00
N TYR A 43 -26.88 -19.40 -3.13
CA TYR A 43 -25.63 -19.33 -3.88
C TYR A 43 -25.60 -20.25 -5.10
N PHE A 44 -26.76 -20.71 -5.56
CA PHE A 44 -26.91 -21.62 -6.69
C PHE A 44 -26.28 -21.08 -7.98
N SER A 45 -26.46 -19.79 -8.27
CA SER A 45 -25.88 -19.12 -9.44
C SER A 45 -24.34 -19.12 -9.40
N HIS A 46 -23.73 -18.90 -8.23
CA HIS A 46 -22.29 -18.98 -8.07
C HIS A 46 -21.75 -20.38 -8.31
N LEU A 47 -22.46 -21.42 -7.86
CA LEU A 47 -22.08 -22.80 -8.12
C LEU A 47 -22.19 -23.18 -9.60
N ILE A 48 -23.21 -22.69 -10.31
CA ILE A 48 -23.31 -22.84 -11.77
C ILE A 48 -22.10 -22.20 -12.43
N PHE A 49 -21.80 -20.93 -12.10
CA PHE A 49 -20.65 -20.24 -12.66
C PHE A 49 -19.34 -21.02 -12.41
N ILE A 50 -19.09 -21.44 -11.16
CA ILE A 50 -17.90 -22.24 -10.82
C ILE A 50 -17.84 -23.53 -11.64
N ALA A 51 -18.96 -24.24 -11.79
CA ALA A 51 -19.02 -25.47 -12.56
C ALA A 51 -18.75 -25.23 -14.05
N GLU A 52 -19.39 -24.23 -14.65
CA GLU A 52 -19.19 -23.84 -16.06
C GLU A 52 -17.73 -23.45 -16.33
N GLN A 53 -17.12 -22.64 -15.46
CA GLN A 53 -15.71 -22.24 -15.58
C GLN A 53 -14.76 -23.41 -15.37
N THR A 54 -15.05 -24.31 -14.43
CA THR A 54 -14.24 -25.51 -14.20
C THR A 54 -14.31 -26.44 -15.41
N TYR A 55 -15.50 -26.64 -15.96
CA TYR A 55 -15.71 -27.44 -17.16
C TYR A 55 -14.98 -26.83 -18.37
N TYR A 56 -15.06 -25.52 -18.55
CA TYR A 56 -14.33 -24.82 -19.60
C TYR A 56 -12.82 -25.06 -19.48
N LEU A 57 -12.25 -24.86 -18.28
CA LEU A 57 -10.81 -25.03 -18.05
C LEU A 57 -10.32 -26.47 -18.28
N LEU A 58 -11.14 -27.47 -17.96
CA LEU A 58 -10.77 -28.88 -18.15
C LEU A 58 -10.83 -29.33 -19.62
N ASN A 59 -11.65 -28.67 -20.44
CA ASN A 59 -11.86 -29.05 -21.84
C ASN A 59 -11.15 -28.14 -22.85
N HIS A 60 -10.52 -27.05 -22.40
CA HIS A 60 -9.76 -26.13 -23.26
C HIS A 60 -8.29 -26.11 -22.85
N LEU A 61 -7.41 -26.30 -23.83
CA LEU A 61 -5.97 -26.12 -23.65
C LEU A 61 -5.68 -24.62 -23.56
N THR A 62 -5.36 -24.14 -22.37
CA THR A 62 -4.90 -22.76 -22.15
C THR A 62 -3.39 -22.74 -21.97
N GLU A 63 -2.72 -21.81 -22.67
CA GLU A 63 -1.29 -21.60 -22.48
C GLU A 63 -1.01 -21.07 -21.06
N PRO A 64 0.10 -21.46 -20.41
CA PRO A 64 0.43 -20.97 -19.09
C PRO A 64 0.67 -19.45 -19.09
N LEU A 65 -0.34 -18.68 -18.67
CA LEU A 65 -0.26 -17.21 -18.61
C LEU A 65 0.82 -16.69 -17.65
N GLY A 66 1.22 -17.49 -16.67
CA GLY A 66 2.21 -17.14 -15.66
C GLY A 66 1.66 -16.27 -14.52
N LEU A 67 2.30 -16.36 -13.35
CA LEU A 67 1.80 -15.75 -12.11
C LEU A 67 1.71 -14.22 -12.18
N LYS A 68 2.66 -13.57 -12.87
CA LYS A 68 2.76 -12.12 -12.95
C LYS A 68 1.63 -11.51 -13.78
N ARG A 69 1.37 -12.04 -14.99
CA ARG A 69 0.29 -11.57 -15.88
C ARG A 69 -1.08 -11.73 -15.24
N LEU A 70 -1.31 -12.86 -14.55
CA LEU A 70 -2.54 -13.09 -13.78
C LEU A 70 -2.71 -12.05 -12.66
N ASN A 71 -1.66 -11.82 -11.87
CA ASN A 71 -1.69 -10.83 -10.79
C ASN A 71 -1.96 -9.42 -11.32
N GLU A 72 -1.24 -9.01 -12.38
CA GLU A 72 -1.42 -7.71 -13.03
C GLU A 72 -2.87 -7.52 -13.51
N PHE A 73 -3.44 -8.53 -14.19
CA PHE A 73 -4.84 -8.50 -14.61
C PHE A 73 -5.80 -8.28 -13.43
N TYR A 74 -5.67 -9.05 -12.35
CA TYR A 74 -6.55 -8.90 -11.19
C TYR A 74 -6.39 -7.54 -10.53
N VAL A 75 -5.16 -7.05 -10.37
CA VAL A 75 -4.90 -5.73 -9.80
C VAL A 75 -5.56 -4.65 -10.65
N ILE A 76 -5.40 -4.70 -11.99
CA ILE A 76 -6.01 -3.72 -12.90
C ILE A 76 -7.54 -3.73 -12.81
N ARG A 77 -8.17 -4.91 -12.84
CA ARG A 77 -9.62 -5.01 -12.67
C ARG A 77 -10.08 -4.48 -11.31
N LEU A 78 -9.35 -4.80 -10.23
CA LEU A 78 -9.63 -4.25 -8.90
C LEU A 78 -9.46 -2.72 -8.84
N GLN A 79 -8.57 -2.13 -9.64
CA GLN A 79 -8.46 -0.67 -9.76
C GLN A 79 -9.69 -0.07 -10.45
N GLN A 80 -10.18 -0.72 -11.52
CA GLN A 80 -11.38 -0.30 -12.26
C GLN A 80 -12.64 -0.37 -11.38
N GLU A 81 -12.76 -1.42 -10.56
CA GLU A 81 -13.87 -1.58 -9.58
C GLU A 81 -13.66 -0.78 -8.27
N GLY A 82 -12.54 -0.05 -8.14
CA GLY A 82 -12.27 0.81 -6.97
C GLY A 82 -11.94 0.05 -5.67
N TYR A 83 -11.48 -1.20 -5.78
CA TYR A 83 -10.92 -2.01 -4.69
C TYR A 83 -9.40 -1.89 -4.56
N ALA A 84 -8.74 -1.20 -5.50
CA ALA A 84 -7.33 -0.87 -5.44
C ALA A 84 -7.11 0.63 -5.70
N THR A 85 -5.98 1.16 -5.21
CA THR A 85 -5.52 2.53 -5.47
C THR A 85 -4.95 2.66 -6.89
N MET A 86 -4.70 3.89 -7.34
CA MET A 86 -4.09 4.14 -8.67
C MET A 86 -2.70 3.51 -8.85
N THR A 87 -1.98 3.23 -7.76
CA THR A 87 -0.67 2.58 -7.78
C THR A 87 -0.75 1.06 -7.63
N GLY A 88 -1.95 0.47 -7.68
CA GLY A 88 -2.17 -0.98 -7.54
C GLY A 88 -2.23 -1.48 -6.08
N ARG A 89 -2.12 -0.62 -5.07
CA ARG A 89 -2.27 -1.05 -3.67
C ARG A 89 -3.71 -1.45 -3.37
N ILE A 90 -3.92 -2.69 -2.95
CA ILE A 90 -5.25 -3.24 -2.62
C ILE A 90 -5.82 -2.63 -1.33
N LYS A 91 -7.11 -2.25 -1.36
CA LYS A 91 -7.89 -1.74 -0.22
C LYS A 91 -8.55 -2.91 0.52
N TRP A 92 -7.77 -3.68 1.28
CA TRP A 92 -8.21 -4.91 1.95
C TRP A 92 -9.48 -4.77 2.80
N PHE A 93 -9.60 -3.70 3.57
CA PHE A 93 -10.76 -3.42 4.41
C PHE A 93 -12.05 -3.17 3.60
N LYS A 94 -11.94 -2.82 2.31
CA LYS A 94 -13.07 -2.72 1.39
C LYS A 94 -13.29 -4.03 0.62
N LEU A 95 -12.21 -4.63 0.11
CA LEU A 95 -12.28 -5.83 -0.74
C LEU A 95 -12.82 -7.05 -0.01
N ILE A 96 -12.27 -7.38 1.17
CA ILE A 96 -12.61 -8.64 1.86
C ILE A 96 -14.10 -8.72 2.23
N PRO A 97 -14.71 -7.70 2.87
CA PRO A 97 -16.14 -7.73 3.18
C PRO A 97 -17.01 -7.85 1.92
N CYS A 98 -16.68 -7.12 0.85
CA CYS A 98 -17.42 -7.19 -0.41
C CYS A 98 -17.30 -8.57 -1.06
N PHE A 99 -16.11 -9.16 -1.06
CA PHE A 99 -15.85 -10.49 -1.61
C PHE A 99 -16.60 -11.58 -0.84
N ASN A 100 -16.53 -11.56 0.50
CA ASN A 100 -17.24 -12.52 1.34
C ASN A 100 -18.77 -12.38 1.18
N ARG A 101 -19.28 -11.15 1.11
CA ARG A 101 -20.71 -10.89 0.89
C ARG A 101 -21.17 -11.36 -0.47
N TYR A 102 -20.35 -11.18 -1.52
CA TYR A 102 -20.69 -11.56 -2.87
C TYR A 102 -21.00 -13.06 -2.98
N TYR A 103 -20.14 -13.93 -2.41
CA TYR A 103 -20.35 -15.38 -2.46
C TYR A 103 -21.18 -15.95 -1.30
N GLY A 104 -21.27 -15.24 -0.18
CA GLY A 104 -21.82 -15.75 1.07
C GLY A 104 -20.80 -16.54 1.90
N GLU A 105 -20.91 -16.44 3.23
CA GLU A 105 -19.95 -17.11 4.14
C GLU A 105 -20.08 -18.63 4.13
N GLU A 106 -21.29 -19.15 3.92
CA GLU A 106 -21.58 -20.58 3.85
C GLU A 106 -20.83 -21.24 2.68
N LEU A 107 -21.09 -20.80 1.45
CA LEU A 107 -20.41 -21.30 0.24
C LEU A 107 -18.89 -21.19 0.37
N LEU A 108 -18.38 -20.04 0.82
CA LEU A 108 -16.94 -19.86 0.97
C LEU A 108 -16.34 -20.77 2.04
N SER A 109 -17.08 -21.10 3.09
CA SER A 109 -16.63 -22.05 4.12
C SER A 109 -16.56 -23.47 3.57
N GLU A 110 -17.58 -23.92 2.82
CA GLU A 110 -17.59 -25.22 2.15
C GLU A 110 -16.42 -25.38 1.18
N LEU A 111 -16.12 -24.32 0.42
CA LEU A 111 -15.00 -24.30 -0.52
C LEU A 111 -13.63 -24.05 0.14
N ASN A 112 -13.55 -23.95 1.48
CA ASN A 112 -12.34 -23.57 2.21
C ASN A 112 -11.67 -22.28 1.68
N CYS A 113 -12.50 -21.33 1.27
CA CYS A 113 -12.11 -20.07 0.67
C CYS A 113 -12.54 -18.83 1.48
N LEU A 114 -13.26 -18.99 2.60
CA LEU A 114 -13.65 -17.87 3.47
C LEU A 114 -12.44 -17.09 3.99
N ILE A 115 -12.53 -15.75 3.97
CA ILE A 115 -11.42 -14.86 4.30
C ILE A 115 -11.74 -14.06 5.54
N ASN A 116 -10.92 -14.20 6.57
CA ASN A 116 -11.01 -13.34 7.76
C ASN A 116 -10.27 -12.01 7.50
N ILE A 117 -10.96 -10.89 7.70
CA ILE A 117 -10.44 -9.53 7.50
C ILE A 117 -9.21 -9.20 8.37
N ASN A 118 -9.09 -9.83 9.53
CA ASN A 118 -7.97 -9.61 10.46
C ASN A 118 -6.71 -10.39 10.06
N LYS A 119 -6.82 -11.37 9.14
CA LYS A 119 -5.67 -12.16 8.68
C LYS A 119 -5.03 -11.51 7.46
N GLN A 120 -3.72 -11.25 7.53
CA GLN A 120 -2.97 -10.56 6.47
C GLN A 120 -2.20 -11.49 5.51
N ASN A 121 -2.34 -12.82 5.65
CA ASN A 121 -1.60 -13.83 4.87
C ASN A 121 -2.51 -14.98 4.39
N THR A 122 -3.73 -14.64 3.95
CA THR A 122 -4.66 -15.62 3.37
C THR A 122 -4.30 -15.93 1.92
N TRP A 123 -5.01 -16.87 1.30
CA TRP A 123 -4.81 -17.19 -0.12
C TRP A 123 -5.03 -15.98 -1.03
N LEU A 124 -6.01 -15.12 -0.72
CA LEU A 124 -6.31 -13.91 -1.48
C LEU A 124 -5.13 -12.92 -1.42
N HIS A 125 -4.50 -12.81 -0.24
CA HIS A 125 -3.29 -11.99 -0.07
C HIS A 125 -2.12 -12.50 -0.90
N LYS A 126 -1.92 -13.83 -0.92
CA LYS A 126 -0.84 -14.44 -1.72
C LYS A 126 -1.04 -14.25 -3.22
N MET A 127 -2.29 -14.16 -3.67
CA MET A 127 -2.65 -14.04 -5.08
C MET A 127 -2.62 -12.59 -5.58
N LEU A 128 -3.03 -11.61 -4.77
CA LEU A 128 -3.14 -10.20 -5.17
C LEU A 128 -1.94 -9.33 -4.74
N ARG A 129 -1.05 -9.84 -3.89
CA ARG A 129 0.28 -9.24 -3.68
C ARG A 129 1.28 -9.83 -4.68
N GLU A 130 2.53 -9.37 -4.61
CA GLU A 130 3.65 -9.93 -5.39
C GLU A 130 3.58 -11.47 -5.39
N PRO A 131 3.32 -12.09 -6.55
CA PRO A 131 2.98 -13.50 -6.59
C PRO A 131 4.24 -14.36 -6.48
N ARG A 132 4.37 -15.07 -5.36
CA ARG A 132 5.53 -15.95 -5.07
C ARG A 132 5.19 -17.44 -5.11
N VAL A 133 3.91 -17.77 -5.23
CA VAL A 133 3.39 -19.14 -5.19
C VAL A 133 2.22 -19.26 -6.16
N SER A 134 2.02 -20.45 -6.70
CA SER A 134 0.80 -20.78 -7.42
C SER A 134 -0.39 -20.88 -6.46
N CYS A 135 -1.57 -20.50 -6.95
CA CYS A 135 -2.83 -20.62 -6.24
C CYS A 135 -3.69 -21.70 -6.90
N HIS A 136 -4.59 -22.29 -6.12
CA HIS A 136 -5.52 -23.31 -6.61
C HIS A 136 -6.44 -22.71 -7.70
N PRO A 137 -6.70 -23.40 -8.84
CA PRO A 137 -7.53 -22.88 -9.93
C PRO A 137 -8.91 -22.36 -9.50
N LEU A 138 -9.59 -23.06 -8.58
CA LEU A 138 -10.83 -22.60 -7.96
C LEU A 138 -10.77 -21.16 -7.44
N ARG A 139 -9.65 -20.75 -6.82
CA ARG A 139 -9.49 -19.39 -6.26
C ARG A 139 -9.38 -18.33 -7.36
N HIS A 140 -8.81 -18.68 -8.50
CA HIS A 140 -8.79 -17.83 -9.69
C HIS A 140 -10.20 -17.66 -10.24
N ILE A 141 -10.97 -18.75 -10.37
CA ILE A 141 -12.38 -18.72 -10.78
C ILE A 141 -13.20 -17.81 -9.85
N LEU A 142 -12.99 -17.92 -8.54
CA LEU A 142 -13.70 -17.06 -7.58
C LEU A 142 -13.36 -15.57 -7.72
N ILE A 143 -12.11 -15.20 -8.00
CA ILE A 143 -11.81 -13.79 -8.30
C ILE A 143 -12.44 -13.35 -9.60
N LEU A 144 -12.37 -14.17 -10.66
CA LEU A 144 -12.96 -13.85 -11.95
C LEU A 144 -14.45 -13.57 -11.81
N GLY A 145 -15.20 -14.47 -11.18
CA GLY A 145 -16.63 -14.28 -10.93
C GLY A 145 -16.94 -13.01 -10.14
N PHE A 146 -16.15 -12.71 -9.09
CA PHE A 146 -16.30 -11.48 -8.31
C PHE A 146 -16.07 -10.21 -9.15
N LEU A 147 -15.19 -10.28 -10.14
CA LEU A 147 -14.87 -9.17 -11.05
C LEU A 147 -15.80 -9.11 -12.28
N GLY A 148 -16.78 -10.01 -12.39
CA GLY A 148 -17.65 -10.14 -13.56
C GLY A 148 -16.91 -10.64 -14.80
N GLU A 149 -15.83 -11.39 -14.62
CA GLU A 149 -14.99 -11.95 -15.68
C GLU A 149 -15.13 -13.48 -15.71
N ASN A 150 -14.71 -14.09 -16.82
CA ASN A 150 -14.62 -15.54 -16.99
C ASN A 150 -13.24 -15.90 -17.55
N ILE A 151 -12.96 -17.19 -17.74
CA ILE A 151 -11.63 -17.65 -18.21
C ILE A 151 -11.35 -17.17 -19.64
N SER A 152 -12.36 -17.20 -20.53
CA SER A 152 -12.20 -16.72 -21.90
C SER A 152 -11.92 -15.21 -21.95
N SER A 153 -12.62 -14.41 -21.15
CA SER A 153 -12.40 -12.96 -21.10
C SER A 153 -11.08 -12.58 -20.45
N LEU A 154 -10.57 -13.40 -19.53
CA LEU A 154 -9.24 -13.26 -18.95
C LEU A 154 -8.17 -13.39 -20.05
N ASP A 155 -8.23 -14.45 -20.84
CA ASP A 155 -7.23 -14.73 -21.88
C ASP A 155 -7.21 -13.61 -22.92
N GLU A 156 -8.38 -13.24 -23.47
CA GLU A 156 -8.53 -12.17 -24.46
C GLU A 156 -7.99 -10.81 -23.95
N LYS A 157 -8.30 -10.45 -22.70
CA LYS A 157 -7.87 -9.18 -22.11
C LYS A 157 -6.37 -9.15 -21.81
N ILE A 158 -5.79 -10.27 -21.42
CA ILE A 158 -4.36 -10.36 -21.20
C ILE A 158 -3.60 -10.30 -22.53
N GLU A 159 -4.12 -10.92 -23.59
CA GLU A 159 -3.53 -10.87 -24.94
C GLU A 159 -3.60 -9.48 -25.56
N SER A 160 -4.71 -8.76 -25.36
CA SER A 160 -4.88 -7.38 -25.83
C SER A 160 -4.07 -6.33 -25.06
N GLY A 161 -3.32 -6.73 -24.02
CA GLY A 161 -2.45 -5.83 -23.27
C GLY A 161 -3.22 -4.88 -22.34
N LEU A 162 -4.21 -5.42 -21.60
CA LEU A 162 -5.00 -4.66 -20.64
C LEU A 162 -4.12 -3.79 -19.72
N ALA A 163 -4.47 -2.51 -19.64
CA ALA A 163 -3.80 -1.54 -18.76
C ALA A 163 -4.82 -0.67 -18.03
N TYR A 164 -4.45 -0.19 -16.85
CA TYR A 164 -5.29 0.73 -16.08
C TYR A 164 -5.24 2.15 -16.67
N LYS A 165 -6.25 2.49 -17.49
CA LYS A 165 -6.35 3.79 -18.19
C LYS A 165 -7.59 4.56 -17.72
N PRO A 166 -7.54 5.30 -16.59
CA PRO A 166 -8.71 5.96 -16.00
C PRO A 166 -9.33 7.07 -16.86
N PHE A 167 -8.62 7.53 -17.90
CA PHE A 167 -9.09 8.56 -18.85
C PHE A 167 -9.14 8.03 -20.28
N GLY A 168 -9.11 6.70 -20.46
CA GLY A 168 -9.01 6.05 -21.75
C GLY A 168 -7.68 6.31 -22.46
N ASP A 169 -7.63 5.87 -23.71
CA ASP A 169 -6.52 6.12 -24.61
C ASP A 169 -6.57 7.54 -25.19
N GLY A 170 -5.37 8.09 -25.43
CA GLY A 170 -5.23 9.32 -26.20
C GLY A 170 -5.44 9.04 -27.71
N PRO A 171 -5.60 10.10 -28.52
CA PRO A 171 -5.56 11.51 -28.14
C PRO A 171 -6.79 11.99 -27.35
N TRP A 172 -6.58 12.92 -26.41
CA TRP A 172 -7.64 13.52 -25.59
C TRP A 172 -8.13 14.86 -26.16
N ILE A 173 -9.33 15.24 -25.75
CA ILE A 173 -10.03 16.42 -26.23
C ILE A 173 -9.40 17.71 -25.68
N CYS A 174 -9.07 18.65 -26.57
CA CYS A 174 -8.66 19.99 -26.17
C CYS A 174 -9.87 20.85 -25.78
N LEU A 175 -9.85 21.43 -24.58
CA LEU A 175 -10.93 22.25 -24.03
C LEU A 175 -10.59 23.76 -24.01
N ASN A 176 -9.68 24.18 -24.88
CA ASN A 176 -9.34 25.58 -25.12
C ASN A 176 -10.31 26.19 -26.15
N LYS A 177 -11.27 27.02 -25.71
CA LYS A 177 -12.24 27.68 -26.61
C LYS A 177 -11.59 28.66 -27.61
N ALA A 178 -10.38 29.11 -27.33
CA ALA A 178 -9.66 30.05 -28.19
C ALA A 178 -8.92 29.37 -29.36
N ALA A 179 -8.85 28.04 -29.37
CA ALA A 179 -8.14 27.28 -30.39
C ALA A 179 -9.11 26.72 -31.45
N ASP A 180 -8.67 26.66 -32.71
CA ASP A 180 -9.45 26.13 -33.85
C ASP A 180 -9.70 24.61 -33.76
N HIS A 181 -9.05 23.96 -32.80
CA HIS A 181 -9.24 22.56 -32.44
C HIS A 181 -9.97 22.37 -31.11
N TYR A 182 -10.74 23.37 -30.65
CA TYR A 182 -11.65 23.19 -29.52
C TYR A 182 -12.56 21.98 -29.74
N GLN A 183 -12.66 21.12 -28.73
CA GLN A 183 -13.40 19.86 -28.76
C GLN A 183 -12.90 18.80 -29.76
N LYS A 184 -11.70 18.96 -30.32
CA LYS A 184 -11.03 17.92 -31.14
C LYS A 184 -10.03 17.12 -30.31
N GLU A 185 -9.82 15.86 -30.69
CA GLU A 185 -8.87 14.94 -30.06
C GLU A 185 -7.45 15.22 -30.58
N VAL A 186 -6.70 16.06 -29.86
CA VAL A 186 -5.34 16.50 -30.28
C VAL A 186 -4.31 16.40 -29.17
N ILE A 187 -4.72 16.11 -27.93
CA ILE A 187 -3.80 16.05 -26.80
C ILE A 187 -3.20 14.65 -26.73
N ASN A 188 -1.88 14.53 -26.91
CA ASN A 188 -1.17 13.26 -26.83
C ASN A 188 -0.51 12.99 -25.47
N SER A 189 -0.54 13.95 -24.55
CA SER A 189 0.09 13.81 -23.22
C SER A 189 -0.91 13.98 -22.07
N CYS A 190 -0.97 12.95 -21.21
CA CYS A 190 -1.74 12.97 -19.98
C CYS A 190 -0.88 12.44 -18.82
N THR A 191 -0.65 13.29 -17.81
CA THR A 191 -0.02 12.87 -16.56
C THR A 191 -1.08 12.54 -15.53
N ILE A 192 -1.11 11.31 -15.05
CA ILE A 192 -2.07 10.85 -14.04
C ILE A 192 -1.45 10.96 -12.66
N THR A 193 -2.15 11.64 -11.76
CA THR A 193 -1.78 11.80 -10.34
C THR A 193 -2.96 11.40 -9.45
N ARG A 194 -2.76 11.29 -8.14
CA ARG A 194 -3.85 10.99 -7.19
C ARG A 194 -4.32 12.24 -6.44
N ASP A 195 -5.63 12.34 -6.22
CA ASP A 195 -6.17 13.28 -5.25
C ASP A 195 -5.87 12.81 -3.83
N TYR A 196 -5.15 13.59 -3.04
CA TYR A 196 -4.81 13.24 -1.66
C TYR A 196 -6.01 13.09 -0.74
N LYS A 197 -7.15 13.75 -1.06
CA LYS A 197 -8.36 13.69 -0.24
C LYS A 197 -9.27 12.53 -0.60
N THR A 198 -9.45 12.28 -1.90
CA THR A 198 -10.43 11.29 -2.38
C THR A 198 -9.82 10.03 -2.98
N ASP A 199 -8.50 9.98 -3.15
CA ASP A 199 -7.75 8.87 -3.79
C ASP A 199 -8.16 8.59 -5.25
N LEU A 200 -8.95 9.47 -5.85
CA LEU A 200 -9.38 9.40 -7.24
C LEU A 200 -8.27 9.94 -8.18
N PRO A 201 -8.20 9.44 -9.42
CA PRO A 201 -7.21 9.90 -10.39
C PRO A 201 -7.49 11.34 -10.83
N ILE A 202 -6.43 12.11 -10.98
CA ILE A 202 -6.43 13.45 -11.59
C ILE A 202 -5.52 13.39 -12.81
N GLY A 203 -6.11 13.52 -13.99
CA GLY A 203 -5.40 13.63 -15.26
C GLY A 203 -5.02 15.07 -15.50
N THR A 204 -3.77 15.32 -15.85
CA THR A 204 -3.27 16.62 -16.33
C THR A 204 -2.99 16.53 -17.82
N PHE A 205 -3.76 17.26 -18.60
CA PHE A 205 -3.75 17.22 -20.06
C PHE A 205 -3.02 18.44 -20.58
N SER A 206 -2.00 18.23 -21.41
CA SER A 206 -1.17 19.31 -21.96
C SER A 206 -1.25 19.32 -23.48
N CYS A 207 -1.86 20.38 -24.02
CA CYS A 207 -2.04 20.56 -25.45
C CYS A 207 -0.89 21.37 -26.07
N GLU A 208 -0.60 21.14 -27.35
CA GLU A 208 0.38 21.89 -28.13
C GLU A 208 0.05 23.39 -28.22
N CYS A 209 -1.22 23.79 -28.12
CA CYS A 209 -1.60 25.22 -28.02
C CYS A 209 -1.15 25.88 -26.69
N GLY A 210 -0.46 25.14 -25.82
CA GLY A 210 0.02 25.56 -24.51
C GLY A 210 -1.05 25.51 -23.41
N PHE A 211 -2.29 25.12 -23.74
CA PHE A 211 -3.37 25.01 -22.77
C PHE A 211 -3.21 23.74 -21.95
N VAL A 212 -3.13 23.89 -20.62
CA VAL A 212 -2.97 22.79 -19.66
C VAL A 212 -4.10 22.84 -18.66
N PHE A 213 -4.84 21.73 -18.52
CA PHE A 213 -5.94 21.62 -17.57
C PHE A 213 -5.94 20.27 -16.86
N SER A 214 -6.66 20.22 -15.74
CA SER A 214 -6.87 18.99 -14.99
C SER A 214 -8.32 18.50 -15.12
N ARG A 215 -8.50 17.17 -15.13
CA ARG A 215 -9.80 16.50 -14.97
C ARG A 215 -9.69 15.47 -13.87
N LYS A 216 -10.73 15.40 -13.03
CA LYS A 216 -10.88 14.36 -12.01
C LYS A 216 -11.62 13.18 -12.63
N GLY A 217 -11.07 11.98 -12.49
CA GLY A 217 -11.62 10.75 -13.03
C GLY A 217 -11.92 9.72 -11.92
N PRO A 218 -12.00 8.42 -12.28
CA PRO A 218 -11.95 7.91 -13.65
C PRO A 218 -13.17 8.38 -14.46
N ASP A 219 -13.06 8.41 -15.78
CA ASP A 219 -14.19 8.69 -16.66
C ASP A 219 -15.15 7.48 -16.62
N GLN A 220 -16.42 7.70 -16.30
CA GLN A 220 -17.46 6.66 -16.23
C GLN A 220 -18.40 6.72 -17.43
N LYS A 221 -18.62 7.91 -17.98
CA LYS A 221 -19.47 8.14 -19.14
C LYS A 221 -18.72 8.91 -20.23
N LYS A 222 -19.19 8.82 -21.48
CA LYS A 222 -18.57 9.52 -22.61
C LYS A 222 -18.53 11.04 -22.41
N GLU A 223 -19.52 11.61 -21.71
CA GLU A 223 -19.61 13.04 -21.44
C GLU A 223 -18.52 13.52 -20.46
N ASP A 224 -17.94 12.60 -19.65
CA ASP A 224 -16.84 12.94 -18.74
C ASP A 224 -15.61 13.43 -19.50
N ARG A 225 -15.43 12.99 -20.76
CA ARG A 225 -14.33 13.45 -21.63
C ARG A 225 -14.35 14.96 -21.85
N LEU A 226 -15.51 15.60 -21.76
CA LEU A 226 -15.71 17.05 -21.94
C LEU A 226 -15.65 17.85 -20.64
N LYS A 227 -15.59 17.18 -19.47
CA LYS A 227 -15.49 17.87 -18.18
C LYS A 227 -14.13 18.53 -18.03
N ARG A 228 -14.14 19.84 -17.72
CA ARG A 228 -12.94 20.62 -17.42
C ARG A 228 -12.89 20.97 -15.95
N GLY A 229 -11.84 20.53 -15.26
CA GLY A 229 -11.53 20.99 -13.91
C GLY A 229 -10.71 22.28 -13.93
N ARG A 230 -9.68 22.35 -13.08
CA ARG A 230 -8.83 23.53 -12.95
C ARG A 230 -7.95 23.72 -14.18
N ILE A 231 -7.93 24.93 -14.71
CA ILE A 231 -6.95 25.39 -15.72
C ILE A 231 -5.63 25.66 -14.99
N LYS A 232 -4.56 24.98 -15.40
CA LYS A 232 -3.21 25.16 -14.86
C LYS A 232 -2.44 26.21 -15.66
N VAL A 233 -2.56 26.17 -16.98
CA VAL A 233 -1.90 27.10 -17.92
C VAL A 233 -2.87 27.44 -19.05
N PHE A 234 -2.99 28.72 -19.40
CA PHE A 234 -3.86 29.17 -20.50
C PHE A 234 -3.22 28.97 -21.88
N GLY A 235 -1.89 29.04 -21.97
CA GLY A 235 -1.19 28.82 -23.23
C GLY A 235 -1.23 30.02 -24.18
N HIS A 236 -0.34 29.98 -25.16
CA HIS A 236 -0.07 31.10 -26.05
C HIS A 236 -1.27 31.40 -26.98
N VAL A 237 -2.02 30.39 -27.43
CA VAL A 237 -3.20 30.59 -28.30
C VAL A 237 -4.29 31.35 -27.57
N TRP A 238 -4.58 30.97 -26.33
CA TRP A 238 -5.57 31.66 -25.51
C TRP A 238 -5.16 33.10 -25.20
N GLU A 239 -3.88 33.32 -24.87
CA GLU A 239 -3.36 34.65 -24.57
C GLU A 239 -3.33 35.59 -25.77
N ARG A 240 -3.11 35.06 -26.98
CA ARG A 240 -3.20 35.80 -28.24
C ARG A 240 -4.65 36.23 -28.50
N LYS A 241 -5.60 35.29 -28.40
CA LYS A 241 -7.03 35.58 -28.57
C LYS A 241 -7.53 36.61 -27.56
N LEU A 242 -7.06 36.55 -26.31
CA LEU A 242 -7.38 37.58 -25.31
C LEU A 242 -6.90 38.97 -25.74
N LYS A 243 -5.69 39.11 -26.30
CA LYS A 243 -5.19 40.41 -26.78
C LYS A 243 -6.05 40.96 -27.92
N GLU A 244 -6.44 40.11 -28.87
CA GLU A 244 -7.33 40.48 -29.98
C GLU A 244 -8.66 41.02 -29.47
N LEU A 245 -9.31 40.31 -28.54
CA LEU A 245 -10.63 40.70 -27.99
C LEU A 245 -10.56 41.99 -27.16
N LEU A 246 -9.45 42.22 -26.45
CA LEU A 246 -9.24 43.45 -25.68
C LEU A 246 -9.05 44.67 -26.60
N ASN A 247 -8.44 44.50 -27.78
CA ASN A 247 -8.30 45.57 -28.77
C ASN A 247 -9.62 45.91 -29.48
N GLN A 248 -10.56 44.97 -29.52
CA GLN A 248 -11.90 45.16 -30.09
C GLN A 248 -12.89 45.85 -29.14
N SER A 249 -12.44 46.34 -27.97
CA SER A 249 -13.25 47.05 -26.97
C SER A 249 -14.48 46.27 -26.47
N LEU A 250 -14.46 44.94 -26.56
CA LEU A 250 -15.53 44.07 -26.06
C LEU A 250 -15.64 44.14 -24.53
N SER A 251 -16.85 43.90 -24.01
CA SER A 251 -17.05 43.86 -22.57
C SER A 251 -16.29 42.69 -21.93
N LEU A 252 -15.95 42.83 -20.64
CA LEU A 252 -15.29 41.76 -19.88
C LEU A 252 -16.13 40.47 -19.88
N ARG A 253 -17.46 40.59 -19.85
CA ARG A 253 -18.38 39.45 -19.85
C ARG A 253 -18.41 38.73 -21.20
N GLU A 254 -18.46 39.47 -22.31
CA GLU A 254 -18.43 38.87 -23.65
C GLU A 254 -17.09 38.20 -23.91
N THR A 255 -15.99 38.87 -23.56
CA THR A 255 -14.64 38.31 -23.68
C THR A 255 -14.52 37.00 -22.89
N ALA A 256 -15.05 36.97 -21.66
CA ALA A 256 -15.06 35.78 -20.81
C ALA A 256 -15.90 34.63 -21.40
N LYS A 257 -17.06 34.95 -22.01
CA LYS A 257 -17.94 33.99 -22.69
C LYS A 257 -17.22 33.32 -23.88
N ILE A 258 -16.56 34.12 -24.72
CA ILE A 258 -15.80 33.65 -25.89
C ILE A 258 -14.64 32.74 -25.44
N LEU A 259 -13.85 33.20 -24.47
CA LEU A 259 -12.67 32.46 -23.97
C LEU A 259 -13.03 31.30 -23.01
N GLY A 260 -14.30 31.19 -22.62
CA GLY A 260 -14.81 30.15 -21.75
C GLY A 260 -14.24 30.21 -20.33
N VAL A 261 -14.13 31.39 -19.75
CA VAL A 261 -13.65 31.60 -18.37
C VAL A 261 -14.60 32.52 -17.60
N ASP A 262 -14.37 32.69 -16.30
CA ASP A 262 -15.11 33.65 -15.49
C ASP A 262 -14.64 35.10 -15.79
N PRO A 263 -15.54 36.12 -15.82
CA PRO A 263 -15.16 37.52 -16.03
C PRO A 263 -14.07 38.05 -15.09
N VAL A 264 -14.02 37.56 -13.85
CA VAL A 264 -12.96 37.90 -12.88
C VAL A 264 -11.59 37.43 -13.37
N THR A 265 -11.52 36.30 -14.08
CA THR A 265 -10.28 35.79 -14.68
C THR A 265 -9.74 36.77 -15.71
N ILE A 266 -10.62 37.33 -16.56
CA ILE A 266 -10.26 38.34 -17.55
C ILE A 266 -9.81 39.62 -16.87
N LYS A 267 -10.53 40.09 -15.84
CA LYS A 267 -10.15 41.25 -15.04
C LYS A 267 -8.74 41.09 -14.47
N ASN A 268 -8.46 39.97 -13.80
CA ASN A 268 -7.15 39.69 -13.21
C ASN A 268 -6.03 39.62 -14.27
N LYS A 269 -6.31 39.02 -15.44
CA LYS A 269 -5.34 38.94 -16.54
C LYS A 269 -5.11 40.31 -17.20
N LYS A 270 -6.13 41.16 -17.28
CA LYS A 270 -6.04 42.54 -17.75
C LYS A 270 -5.20 43.36 -16.76
N SER A 271 -5.46 43.29 -15.46
CA SER A 271 -4.64 43.93 -14.42
C SER A 271 -3.17 43.52 -14.53
N SER A 272 -2.88 42.23 -14.69
CA SER A 272 -1.51 41.73 -14.85
C SER A 272 -0.80 42.16 -16.15
N LYS A 273 -1.54 42.64 -17.18
CA LYS A 273 -0.97 43.20 -18.43
C LYS A 273 -0.92 44.73 -18.44
N LEU A 274 -1.77 45.42 -17.67
CA LEU A 274 -1.61 46.84 -17.36
C LEU A 274 -0.43 47.12 -16.40
N SER A 275 0.22 46.05 -15.90
CA SER A 275 1.49 46.03 -15.17
C SER A 275 2.72 46.56 -15.93
N CYS A 276 2.57 47.19 -17.10
CA CYS A 276 3.63 48.09 -17.59
C CYS A 276 3.70 49.39 -16.76
N LYS A 277 2.79 49.59 -15.79
CA LYS A 277 2.85 50.63 -14.74
C LYS A 277 3.02 50.09 -13.30
N GLU A 278 3.01 48.77 -13.06
CA GLU A 278 3.15 48.17 -11.71
C GLU A 278 4.61 47.90 -11.30
N SER A 279 5.59 48.10 -12.19
CA SER A 279 7.01 47.95 -11.86
C SER A 279 7.45 48.88 -10.71
N ASN A 280 6.81 50.05 -10.52
CA ASN A 280 7.12 50.95 -9.42
C ASN A 280 6.43 50.59 -8.09
N GLN A 281 5.22 50.00 -8.09
CA GLN A 281 4.50 49.65 -6.85
C GLN A 281 4.91 48.28 -6.29
N GLN A 282 5.22 47.33 -7.17
CA GLN A 282 5.74 46.03 -6.77
C GLN A 282 7.22 46.12 -6.37
N ASN A 283 8.04 46.96 -7.02
CA ASN A 283 9.38 47.25 -6.52
C ASN A 283 9.36 48.00 -5.18
N THR A 284 8.40 48.91 -4.94
CA THR A 284 8.33 49.60 -3.63
C THR A 284 7.89 48.65 -2.51
N LEU A 285 6.91 47.78 -2.74
CA LEU A 285 6.52 46.76 -1.76
C LEU A 285 7.62 45.70 -1.56
N LEU A 286 8.25 45.24 -2.65
CA LEU A 286 9.36 44.31 -2.61
C LEU A 286 10.54 44.92 -1.84
N ASN A 287 10.94 46.15 -2.15
CA ASN A 287 12.00 46.86 -1.43
C ASN A 287 11.63 47.13 0.04
N LYS A 288 10.36 47.36 0.36
CA LYS A 288 9.89 47.46 1.75
C LYS A 288 10.06 46.13 2.48
N LYS A 289 9.64 45.01 1.88
CA LYS A 289 9.78 43.67 2.46
C LYS A 289 11.25 43.23 2.56
N ARG A 290 12.09 43.59 1.59
CA ARG A 290 13.55 43.42 1.63
C ARG A 290 14.17 44.22 2.79
N LYS A 291 13.76 45.47 3.01
CA LYS A 291 14.20 46.30 4.15
C LYS A 291 13.77 45.72 5.50
N GLU A 292 12.51 45.27 5.60
CA GLU A 292 11.98 44.57 6.80
C GLU A 292 12.81 43.31 7.10
N TRP A 293 13.18 42.54 6.07
CA TRP A 293 14.02 41.35 6.23
C TRP A 293 15.45 41.68 6.65
N ILE A 294 16.08 42.70 6.04
CA ILE A 294 17.42 43.16 6.44
C ILE A 294 17.43 43.69 7.88
N ALA A 295 16.40 44.45 8.28
CA ALA A 295 16.28 44.93 9.67
C ALA A 295 16.19 43.74 10.64
N LEU A 296 15.35 42.75 10.31
CA LEU A 296 15.18 41.55 11.12
C LEU A 296 16.47 40.72 11.22
N LEU A 297 17.30 40.68 10.16
CA LEU A 297 18.64 40.10 10.19
C LEU A 297 19.63 40.93 11.04
N LYS A 298 19.56 42.26 11.00
CA LYS A 298 20.42 43.16 11.80
C LYS A 298 20.14 43.04 13.30
N ASP A 299 18.89 42.91 13.67
CA ASP A 299 18.46 42.78 15.07
C ASP A 299 18.78 41.38 15.63
N ASN A 300 19.01 40.40 14.76
CA ASN A 300 19.22 38.99 15.11
C ASN A 300 20.51 38.40 14.53
N LYS A 301 21.60 39.19 14.48
CA LYS A 301 22.89 38.82 13.85
C LYS A 301 23.49 37.48 14.30
N MET A 302 23.18 37.01 15.51
CA MET A 302 23.73 35.78 16.08
C MET A 302 22.76 34.57 16.01
N GLN A 303 21.55 34.72 15.45
CA GLN A 303 20.54 33.67 15.45
C GLN A 303 20.45 32.90 14.12
N THR A 304 20.24 31.58 14.20
CA THR A 304 20.13 30.74 12.99
C THR A 304 18.95 31.15 12.11
N ILE A 305 19.09 30.91 10.80
CA ILE A 305 18.02 31.18 9.83
C ILE A 305 16.69 30.52 10.21
N THR A 306 16.72 29.35 10.86
CA THR A 306 15.53 28.64 11.36
C THR A 306 14.80 29.44 12.43
N LYS A 307 15.54 30.06 13.36
CA LYS A 307 14.96 30.89 14.41
C LYS A 307 14.45 32.22 13.83
N ILE A 308 15.20 32.83 12.93
CA ILE A 308 14.82 34.04 12.20
C ILE A 308 13.52 33.84 11.39
N ARG A 309 13.38 32.69 10.70
CA ARG A 309 12.14 32.30 10.01
C ARG A 309 10.94 32.20 10.94
N SER A 310 11.15 31.71 12.17
CA SER A 310 10.06 31.56 13.14
C SER A 310 9.58 32.90 13.73
N LEU A 311 10.46 33.93 13.78
CA LEU A 311 10.11 35.25 14.29
C LEU A 311 9.16 36.01 13.38
N ASN A 312 9.28 35.83 12.05
CA ASN A 312 8.32 36.40 11.10
C ASN A 312 8.11 35.47 9.91
N SER A 313 7.34 34.41 10.15
CA SER A 313 7.03 33.36 9.17
C SER A 313 6.27 33.91 7.96
N GLY A 314 5.43 34.93 8.17
CA GLY A 314 4.69 35.62 7.12
C GLY A 314 5.59 36.35 6.13
N LEU A 315 6.55 37.14 6.65
CA LEU A 315 7.53 37.85 5.82
C LEU A 315 8.41 36.89 5.03
N TYR A 316 8.91 35.82 5.67
CA TYR A 316 9.71 34.80 5.01
C TYR A 316 8.93 34.08 3.90
N THR A 317 7.69 33.66 4.19
CA THR A 317 6.84 32.96 3.21
C THR A 317 6.51 33.87 2.02
N TRP A 318 6.35 35.17 2.26
CA TRP A 318 6.09 36.14 1.21
C TRP A 318 7.33 36.33 0.31
N LEU A 319 8.52 36.55 0.88
CA LEU A 319 9.76 36.70 0.10
C LEU A 319 10.13 35.40 -0.64
N TYR A 320 9.94 34.24 -0.02
CA TYR A 320 10.19 32.94 -0.66
C TYR A 320 9.33 32.73 -1.94
N ARG A 321 8.11 33.24 -1.95
CA ARG A 321 7.18 33.12 -3.09
C ARG A 321 7.39 34.17 -4.17
N ASN A 322 7.93 35.33 -3.82
CA ASN A 322 8.00 36.49 -4.72
C ASN A 322 9.43 36.86 -5.14
N ASP A 323 10.46 36.41 -4.43
CA ASP A 323 11.86 36.84 -4.62
C ASP A 323 12.86 35.87 -3.95
N LEU A 324 12.85 34.63 -4.44
CA LEU A 324 13.60 33.51 -3.85
C LEU A 324 15.13 33.70 -3.93
N GLU A 325 15.62 34.17 -5.09
CA GLU A 325 17.06 34.34 -5.32
C GLU A 325 17.66 35.41 -4.40
N TRP A 326 17.04 36.59 -4.33
CA TRP A 326 17.49 37.64 -3.41
C TRP A 326 17.43 37.20 -1.94
N LEU A 327 16.39 36.45 -1.56
CA LEU A 327 16.24 35.92 -0.21
C LEU A 327 17.39 34.97 0.14
N HIS A 328 17.81 34.11 -0.79
CA HIS A 328 18.95 33.20 -0.59
C HIS A 328 20.28 33.94 -0.50
N ASP A 329 20.51 34.95 -1.33
CA ASP A 329 21.74 35.77 -1.30
C ASP A 329 21.90 36.56 0.02
N HIS A 330 20.77 36.87 0.68
CA HIS A 330 20.72 37.58 1.94
C HIS A 330 20.49 36.65 3.14
N TYR A 331 20.88 35.38 3.03
CA TYR A 331 20.95 34.52 4.20
C TYR A 331 22.06 35.00 5.14
N PRO A 332 21.85 34.92 6.47
CA PRO A 332 22.92 35.18 7.41
C PRO A 332 24.04 34.17 7.10
N LYS A 333 25.18 34.70 6.63
CA LYS A 333 26.39 33.94 6.37
C LYS A 333 26.95 33.49 7.71
N PHE A 334 26.33 32.46 8.29
CA PHE A 334 26.96 31.71 9.34
C PHE A 334 28.16 31.04 8.70
N ASN A 335 29.36 31.46 9.09
CA ASN A 335 30.48 30.54 9.08
C ASN A 335 29.93 29.26 9.71
N LYS A 336 30.03 28.14 8.98
CA LYS A 336 29.77 26.84 9.56
C LYS A 336 30.71 26.75 10.75
N ASN A 337 30.24 27.18 11.93
CA ASN A 337 30.81 26.75 13.18
C ASN A 337 30.71 25.26 13.04
N ILE A 338 31.86 24.64 12.77
CA ILE A 338 32.11 23.23 12.97
C ILE A 338 31.54 23.04 14.36
N THR A 339 30.32 22.52 14.40
CA THR A 339 29.72 22.13 15.66
C THR A 339 30.69 21.06 16.07
N TYR A 340 31.54 21.37 17.05
CA TYR A 340 32.14 20.34 17.85
C TYR A 340 30.94 19.60 18.41
N LYS A 341 30.45 18.60 17.66
CA LYS A 341 29.55 17.58 18.18
C LYS A 341 30.21 17.23 19.49
N LYS A 342 29.53 17.51 20.62
CA LYS A 342 30.01 17.06 21.94
C LYS A 342 30.46 15.62 21.70
N ARG A 343 31.78 15.42 21.76
CA ARG A 343 32.39 14.14 21.36
C ARG A 343 31.81 13.16 22.37
N VAL A 344 30.98 12.24 21.88
CA VAL A 344 30.33 11.26 22.76
C VAL A 344 31.43 10.57 23.54
N ASP A 345 31.39 10.68 24.85
CA ASP A 345 32.31 9.96 25.72
C ASP A 345 31.91 8.48 25.69
N TRP A 346 32.57 7.75 24.79
CA TRP A 346 32.30 6.33 24.58
C TRP A 346 32.65 5.49 25.81
N VAL A 347 33.56 5.93 26.68
CA VAL A 347 33.96 5.16 27.86
C VAL A 347 32.85 5.17 28.90
N THR A 348 32.29 6.34 29.18
CA THR A 348 31.15 6.48 30.10
C THR A 348 29.91 5.81 29.51
N ARG A 349 29.64 6.04 28.21
CA ARG A 349 28.51 5.42 27.50
C ARG A 349 28.57 3.89 27.49
N ASP A 350 29.75 3.31 27.29
CA ASP A 350 29.94 1.85 27.29
C ASP A 350 29.64 1.22 28.65
N LYS A 351 29.97 1.91 29.76
CA LYS A 351 29.61 1.45 31.11
C LYS A 351 28.10 1.49 31.34
N GLU A 352 27.45 2.61 31.06
CA GLU A 352 26.01 2.79 31.25
C GLU A 352 25.19 1.76 30.45
N ILE A 353 25.57 1.51 29.20
CA ILE A 353 24.85 0.55 28.36
C ILE A 353 25.12 -0.87 28.82
N ALA A 354 26.34 -1.21 29.24
CA ALA A 354 26.64 -2.54 29.77
C ALA A 354 25.76 -2.88 30.99
N GLU A 355 25.58 -1.93 31.91
CA GLU A 355 24.70 -2.08 33.08
C GLU A 355 23.23 -2.27 32.66
N GLN A 356 22.73 -1.47 31.71
CA GLN A 356 21.37 -1.65 31.20
C GLN A 356 21.16 -3.00 30.51
N VAL A 357 22.15 -3.48 29.75
CA VAL A 357 22.08 -4.79 29.08
C VAL A 357 21.91 -5.90 30.12
N GLU A 358 22.65 -5.83 31.23
CA GLU A 358 22.58 -6.83 32.30
C GLU A 358 21.19 -6.84 32.96
N ILE A 359 20.67 -5.67 33.32
CA ILE A 359 19.33 -5.53 33.90
C ILE A 359 18.28 -6.12 32.95
N ILE A 360 18.26 -5.68 31.69
CA ILE A 360 17.29 -6.12 30.68
C ILE A 360 17.38 -7.63 30.43
N ALA A 361 18.61 -8.18 30.36
CA ALA A 361 18.78 -9.60 30.11
C ALA A 361 18.30 -10.45 31.28
N ASN A 362 18.50 -9.99 32.51
CA ASN A 362 17.99 -10.65 33.71
C ASN A 362 16.47 -10.56 33.79
N GLU A 363 15.86 -9.41 33.48
CA GLU A 363 14.40 -9.25 33.41
C GLU A 363 13.77 -10.25 32.43
N ILE A 364 14.33 -10.38 31.21
CA ILE A 364 13.86 -11.33 30.20
C ILE A 364 14.03 -12.78 30.68
N LYS A 365 15.08 -13.08 31.45
CA LYS A 365 15.29 -14.43 32.01
C LYS A 365 14.33 -14.73 33.15
N SER A 366 13.96 -13.74 33.96
CA SER A 366 13.08 -13.87 35.12
C SER A 366 11.59 -13.82 34.78
N ASP A 367 11.21 -13.28 33.61
CA ASP A 367 9.81 -13.20 33.18
C ASP A 367 9.15 -14.59 33.14
N THR A 368 8.12 -14.75 33.97
CA THR A 368 7.43 -16.01 34.19
C THR A 368 6.24 -16.20 33.27
N GLU A 369 5.67 -15.11 32.76
CA GLU A 369 4.46 -15.12 31.93
C GLU A 369 4.80 -15.17 30.44
N ASN A 370 5.88 -14.50 30.03
CA ASN A 370 6.27 -14.37 28.64
C ASN A 370 7.69 -14.88 28.40
N LEU A 371 7.82 -16.20 28.21
CA LEU A 371 9.10 -16.85 27.96
C LEU A 371 9.72 -16.40 26.62
N GLN A 372 10.56 -15.36 26.67
CA GLN A 372 11.28 -14.83 25.52
C GLN A 372 12.75 -15.21 25.54
N ARG A 373 13.34 -15.42 24.36
CA ARG A 373 14.77 -15.66 24.21
C ARG A 373 15.53 -14.36 24.36
N VAL A 374 16.58 -14.35 25.17
CA VAL A 374 17.50 -13.21 25.24
C VAL A 374 18.30 -13.15 23.93
N THR A 375 18.01 -12.16 23.09
CA THR A 375 18.74 -11.92 21.84
C THR A 375 19.25 -10.50 21.77
N LYS A 376 20.32 -10.27 20.98
CA LYS A 376 20.88 -8.94 20.78
C LYS A 376 19.85 -7.91 20.29
N ASN A 377 18.93 -8.34 19.43
CA ASN A 377 17.83 -7.48 18.95
C ASN A 377 16.82 -7.15 20.06
N GLU A 378 16.51 -8.14 20.91
CA GLU A 378 15.51 -7.98 21.96
C GLU A 378 16.02 -7.13 23.13
N ILE A 379 17.31 -7.28 23.46
CA ILE A 379 18.03 -6.37 24.36
C ILE A 379 18.01 -4.95 23.77
N GLY A 380 18.48 -4.78 22.52
CA GLY A 380 18.59 -3.46 21.92
C GLY A 380 17.26 -2.75 21.65
N ARG A 381 16.13 -3.47 21.63
CA ARG A 381 14.78 -2.89 21.57
C ARG A 381 14.35 -2.25 22.90
N ARG A 382 14.87 -2.75 24.02
CA ARG A 382 14.54 -2.29 25.38
C ARG A 382 15.54 -1.28 25.95
N ILE A 383 16.72 -1.13 25.36
CA ILE A 383 17.71 -0.13 25.79
C ILE A 383 17.17 1.28 25.55
N GLU A 384 17.31 2.13 26.57
CA GLU A 384 16.92 3.53 26.48
C GLU A 384 18.06 4.39 25.89
N ASN A 385 17.70 5.51 25.27
CA ASN A 385 18.64 6.53 24.79
C ASN A 385 19.63 6.07 23.68
N ILE A 386 19.48 4.86 23.13
CA ILE A 386 20.24 4.42 21.96
C ILE A 386 19.36 3.61 21.00
N SER A 387 19.51 3.87 19.70
CA SER A 387 18.85 3.05 18.70
C SER A 387 19.63 1.76 18.46
N LEU A 388 18.92 0.68 18.12
CA LEU A 388 19.50 -0.59 17.65
C LEU A 388 20.60 -0.35 16.60
N ALA A 389 20.33 0.52 15.61
CA ALA A 389 21.30 0.85 14.57
C ALA A 389 22.59 1.49 15.10
N SER A 390 22.50 2.30 16.16
CA SER A 390 23.67 2.90 16.81
C SER A 390 24.50 1.87 17.57
N LEU A 391 23.85 0.91 18.23
CA LEU A 391 24.50 -0.18 18.97
C LEU A 391 25.32 -1.08 18.03
N TYR A 392 24.80 -1.37 16.83
CA TYR A 392 25.55 -2.10 15.80
C TYR A 392 26.69 -1.29 15.17
N LYS A 393 26.43 -0.03 14.81
CA LYS A 393 27.43 0.81 14.11
C LYS A 393 28.61 1.22 14.99
N ASN A 394 28.41 1.35 16.29
CA ASN A 394 29.44 1.79 17.23
C ASN A 394 29.95 0.66 18.13
N ALA A 395 29.67 -0.60 17.80
CA ALA A 395 30.08 -1.75 18.60
C ALA A 395 31.57 -1.69 18.95
N ASN A 396 32.45 -1.42 17.99
CA ASN A 396 33.91 -1.36 18.20
C ASN A 396 34.37 -0.30 19.23
N LYS A 397 33.51 0.66 19.57
CA LYS A 397 33.77 1.71 20.57
C LYS A 397 33.21 1.38 21.95
N MET A 398 32.50 0.25 22.08
CA MET A 398 31.80 -0.18 23.29
C MET A 398 32.14 -1.65 23.62
N PRO A 399 33.42 -1.96 23.92
CA PRO A 399 33.86 -3.34 24.16
C PRO A 399 33.21 -3.98 25.39
N LYS A 400 32.93 -3.25 26.48
CA LYS A 400 32.30 -3.83 27.68
C LYS A 400 30.88 -4.25 27.39
N THR A 401 30.12 -3.41 26.71
CA THR A 401 28.76 -3.72 26.24
C THR A 401 28.76 -4.96 25.36
N GLN A 402 29.75 -5.11 24.46
CA GLN A 402 29.84 -6.32 23.63
C GLN A 402 30.06 -7.58 24.45
N THR A 403 30.97 -7.55 25.43
CA THR A 403 31.23 -8.68 26.32
C THR A 403 29.95 -9.09 27.05
N VAL A 404 29.26 -8.13 27.70
CA VAL A 404 28.02 -8.41 28.43
C VAL A 404 26.93 -8.94 27.49
N ILE A 405 26.75 -8.35 26.30
CA ILE A 405 25.79 -8.89 25.32
C ILE A 405 26.13 -10.34 24.97
N SER A 406 27.39 -10.68 24.75
CA SER A 406 27.79 -12.04 24.38
C SER A 406 27.59 -13.06 25.50
N GLU A 407 27.74 -12.63 26.75
CA GLU A 407 27.52 -13.47 27.94
C GLU A 407 26.05 -13.78 28.17
N TYR A 408 25.17 -12.80 27.95
CA TYR A 408 23.75 -12.93 28.26
C TYR A 408 22.88 -13.42 27.11
N VAL A 409 23.31 -13.26 25.85
CA VAL A 409 22.57 -13.74 24.68
C VAL A 409 22.53 -15.26 24.67
N GLU A 410 21.31 -15.80 24.64
CA GLU A 410 21.11 -17.24 24.58
C GLU A 410 21.25 -17.73 23.15
N SER A 411 21.89 -18.88 22.95
CA SER A 411 21.71 -19.71 21.75
C SER A 411 20.28 -20.25 21.64
N ILE A 412 19.93 -20.84 20.49
CA ILE A 412 18.62 -21.48 20.33
C ILE A 412 18.49 -22.63 21.33
N GLU A 413 19.57 -23.39 21.52
CA GLU A 413 19.66 -24.53 22.42
C GLU A 413 19.51 -24.11 23.89
N GLN A 414 20.27 -23.11 24.35
CA GLN A 414 20.19 -22.62 25.74
C GLN A 414 18.79 -22.14 26.09
N TYR A 415 18.15 -21.39 25.20
CA TYR A 415 16.77 -20.94 25.39
C TYR A 415 15.77 -22.11 25.45
N GLN A 416 15.94 -23.13 24.59
CA GLN A 416 15.09 -24.32 24.62
C GLN A 416 15.23 -25.09 25.94
N ILE A 417 16.47 -25.27 26.42
CA ILE A 417 16.74 -25.91 27.72
C ILE A 417 16.08 -25.11 28.85
N ARG A 418 16.28 -23.78 28.89
CA ARG A 418 15.64 -22.92 29.90
C ARG A 418 14.11 -23.03 29.86
N ARG A 419 13.53 -23.02 28.66
CA ARG A 419 12.09 -23.14 28.45
C ARG A 419 11.55 -24.49 28.94
N ILE A 420 12.23 -25.60 28.64
CA ILE A 420 11.86 -26.94 29.11
C ILE A 420 11.85 -26.98 30.64
N LYS A 421 12.96 -26.59 31.28
CA LYS A 421 13.10 -26.60 32.74
C LYS A 421 12.05 -25.73 33.44
N ARG A 422 11.77 -24.55 32.88
CA ARG A 422 10.80 -23.62 33.47
C ARG A 422 9.37 -24.14 33.37
N ILE A 423 9.00 -24.71 32.23
CA ILE A 423 7.66 -25.27 32.02
C ILE A 423 7.48 -26.55 32.84
N ALA A 424 8.50 -27.39 32.95
CA ALA A 424 8.48 -28.57 33.82
C ALA A 424 8.24 -28.17 35.28
N ARG A 425 8.93 -27.13 35.78
CA ARG A 425 8.69 -26.60 37.13
C ARG A 425 7.26 -26.09 37.33
N SER A 426 6.75 -25.29 36.40
CA SER A 426 5.38 -24.77 36.47
C SER A 426 4.32 -25.88 36.38
N LEU A 427 4.54 -26.91 35.56
CA LEU A 427 3.66 -28.07 35.50
C LEU A 427 3.67 -28.85 36.81
N ARG A 428 4.84 -29.01 37.43
CA ARG A 428 5.00 -29.70 38.73
C ARG A 428 4.24 -29.02 39.87
N GLU A 429 4.12 -27.70 39.85
CA GLU A 429 3.31 -26.93 40.81
C GLU A 429 1.81 -27.24 40.69
N SER A 430 1.33 -27.60 39.48
CA SER A 430 -0.09 -27.92 39.22
C SER A 430 -0.40 -29.42 39.22
N ASN A 431 0.55 -30.25 38.77
CA ASN A 431 0.45 -31.71 38.71
C ASN A 431 1.86 -32.31 38.96
N PRO A 432 2.11 -32.88 40.16
CA PRO A 432 3.40 -33.46 40.51
C PRO A 432 3.87 -34.61 39.59
N PHE A 433 2.93 -35.30 38.92
CA PHE A 433 3.21 -36.43 38.04
C PHE A 433 2.65 -36.18 36.63
N PHE A 434 3.28 -35.27 35.89
CA PHE A 434 2.93 -35.00 34.49
C PHE A 434 3.68 -35.96 33.55
N LYS A 435 3.15 -36.18 32.35
CA LYS A 435 3.74 -37.05 31.32
C LYS A 435 4.56 -36.24 30.31
N GLU A 436 5.51 -36.89 29.62
CA GLU A 436 6.39 -36.24 28.64
C GLU A 436 5.61 -35.45 27.56
N TRP A 437 4.49 -36.01 27.08
CA TRP A 437 3.69 -35.35 26.04
C TRP A 437 3.03 -34.05 26.53
N GLU A 438 2.75 -33.93 27.83
CA GLU A 438 2.18 -32.71 28.43
C GLU A 438 3.22 -31.60 28.45
N LEU A 439 4.44 -31.92 28.90
CA LEU A 439 5.59 -31.01 28.87
C LEU A 439 5.90 -30.55 27.44
N ILE A 440 5.95 -31.48 26.47
CA ILE A 440 6.19 -31.15 25.06
C ILE A 440 5.12 -30.21 24.49
N ARG A 441 3.84 -30.48 24.83
CA ARG A 441 2.70 -29.69 24.34
C ARG A 441 2.74 -28.27 24.88
N VAL A 442 2.90 -28.09 26.19
CA VAL A 442 2.94 -26.77 26.82
C VAL A 442 4.21 -26.01 26.42
N ALA A 443 5.33 -26.71 26.27
CA ALA A 443 6.57 -26.13 25.75
C ALA A 443 6.55 -25.81 24.25
N GLY A 444 5.52 -26.22 23.50
CA GLY A 444 5.36 -25.88 22.09
C GLY A 444 6.58 -26.26 21.23
N LEU A 445 7.26 -27.36 21.55
CA LEU A 445 8.49 -27.80 20.88
C LEU A 445 8.19 -28.51 19.56
N LYS A 446 8.95 -28.20 18.51
CA LYS A 446 8.87 -28.93 17.23
C LYS A 446 9.56 -30.30 17.35
N LYS A 447 9.09 -31.29 16.60
CA LYS A 447 9.60 -32.70 16.61
C LYS A 447 11.13 -32.82 16.62
N LYS A 448 11.82 -32.02 15.79
CA LYS A 448 13.29 -32.00 15.72
C LYS A 448 13.99 -31.60 17.03
N PHE A 449 13.37 -30.73 17.82
CA PHE A 449 13.92 -30.26 19.10
C PHE A 449 13.55 -31.18 20.26
N VAL A 450 12.40 -31.85 20.17
CA VAL A 450 12.03 -32.93 21.10
C VAL A 450 13.06 -34.06 21.02
N GLN A 451 13.43 -34.49 19.80
CA GLN A 451 14.47 -35.51 19.63
C GLN A 451 15.83 -35.07 20.16
N LYS A 452 16.20 -33.80 19.97
CA LYS A 452 17.49 -33.25 20.39
C LYS A 452 17.63 -33.14 21.92
N HIS A 453 16.54 -32.87 22.64
CA HIS A 453 16.53 -32.69 24.10
C HIS A 453 15.82 -33.84 24.83
N LYS A 454 15.74 -35.03 24.22
CA LYS A 454 14.96 -36.17 24.73
C LYS A 454 15.37 -36.56 26.16
N SER A 455 16.67 -36.71 26.41
CA SER A 455 17.20 -37.06 27.73
C SER A 455 16.89 -36.02 28.82
N LEU A 456 16.81 -34.73 28.46
CA LEU A 456 16.42 -33.68 29.40
C LEU A 456 14.92 -33.73 29.70
N ILE A 457 14.09 -34.00 28.69
CA ILE A 457 12.63 -34.13 28.87
C ILE A 457 12.32 -35.36 29.73
N GLU A 458 12.97 -36.49 29.47
CA GLU A 458 12.86 -37.71 30.29
C GLU A 458 13.29 -37.44 31.74
N TYR A 459 14.42 -36.75 31.96
CA TYR A 459 14.89 -36.38 33.30
C TYR A 459 13.88 -35.50 34.06
N GLU A 460 13.41 -34.41 33.45
CA GLU A 460 12.50 -33.45 34.11
C GLU A 460 11.10 -34.02 34.37
N THR A 461 10.70 -35.09 33.66
CA THR A 461 9.42 -35.78 33.83
C THR A 461 9.49 -36.85 34.94
N ASN A 462 10.67 -37.42 35.20
CA ASN A 462 10.88 -38.51 36.18
C ASN A 462 11.39 -38.04 37.55
N GLN A 463 11.82 -36.78 37.67
CA GLN A 463 11.96 -36.08 38.95
C GLN A 463 10.60 -35.94 39.58
#